data_AF-A0A1B0G341-F1
#
_entry.id   AF-A0A1B0G341-F1
#
_cell.length_a   1.000
_cell.length_b   1.000
_cell.length_c   1.000
_cell.angle_alpha   90.00
_cell.angle_beta   90.00
_cell.angle_gamma   90.00
#
_symmetry.space_group_name_H-M   'P 1'
#
loop_
_entity.id
_entity.type
_entity.pdbx_description
1 polymer ?
#
loop_
_entity_poly.entity_id
_entity_poly.type
_entity_poly.pdbx_seq_one_letter_code
_entity_poly.pdbx_strand_id
1 'polypeptide(L)'
;MSIPTNDDNSRYTEVFDLVNRGVMADIYHRGYKTVNYNQLLNVTCIAHDAKYTCDCGQINEVNIEIIDSHAINGLIEEITFIDGHINTINPFAVTILKDHALLLKMDNISINCIESQAFKKFVVEQIDVRNCKFISSVPSKAFYEVEVLDTLNIIGVQFQDIHSRAFSFKMISKLTLIQNNFKSVDAEWLEAFIKEAVSIRENNFGQTSQIAFKAIMLHRDYVSNEKMELRFSNNTVSFRNQIRPLDFKDTFNLNIKRLYYDNEFSCHDVDVKQQPPQPKAAFFQQHKDQLYFRFNSNPDQSNDFILLSQFIANECRESTYWLHILAPSIGLLLLLIIIIIISFIVFLNKKQSDNN
;
A
#
# COMPACT_ATOMS: atom_id res chain seq x y z
N MET A 1 32.51 -71.99 -8.31
CA MET A 1 31.15 -71.62 -7.89
C MET A 1 31.31 -70.81 -6.62
N SER A 2 31.36 -69.49 -6.75
CA SER A 2 31.72 -68.55 -5.68
C SER A 2 30.62 -67.50 -5.57
N ILE A 3 30.08 -67.41 -4.36
CA ILE A 3 29.03 -66.48 -3.93
C ILE A 3 29.70 -65.13 -3.64
N PRO A 4 29.19 -63.99 -4.12
CA PRO A 4 29.71 -62.68 -3.74
C PRO A 4 29.17 -62.25 -2.37
N THR A 5 30.08 -61.74 -1.53
CA THR A 5 29.80 -61.09 -0.24
C THR A 5 29.35 -59.64 -0.45
N ASN A 6 28.35 -59.24 0.33
CA ASN A 6 27.64 -57.98 0.27
C ASN A 6 28.37 -56.92 1.13
N ASP A 7 29.00 -55.92 0.50
CA ASP A 7 29.90 -54.94 1.14
C ASP A 7 29.49 -53.47 0.90
N ASP A 8 28.19 -53.22 0.66
CA ASP A 8 27.67 -51.87 0.36
C ASP A 8 26.89 -51.20 1.52
N ASN A 9 26.85 -51.81 2.71
CA ASN A 9 26.03 -51.31 3.83
C ASN A 9 26.79 -50.50 4.91
N SER A 10 28.09 -50.21 4.73
CA SER A 10 28.87 -49.48 5.74
C SER A 10 29.11 -47.99 5.44
N ARG A 11 28.79 -47.50 4.24
CA ARG A 11 28.95 -46.07 3.87
C ARG A 11 27.71 -45.20 4.09
N TYR A 12 26.56 -45.80 4.38
CA TYR A 12 25.31 -45.06 4.63
C TYR A 12 25.16 -44.61 6.08
N THR A 13 25.97 -45.13 7.00
CA THR A 13 25.85 -44.86 8.45
C THR A 13 26.70 -43.67 8.92
N GLU A 14 27.74 -43.25 8.20
CA GLU A 14 28.56 -42.09 8.60
C GLU A 14 28.00 -40.73 8.12
N VAL A 15 27.13 -40.72 7.10
CA VAL A 15 26.50 -39.47 6.61
C VAL A 15 25.32 -39.05 7.50
N PHE A 16 24.68 -40.01 8.18
CA PHE A 16 23.55 -39.74 9.08
C PHE A 16 23.95 -39.14 10.44
N ASP A 17 25.23 -39.21 10.84
CA ASP A 17 25.68 -38.72 12.16
C ASP A 17 26.22 -37.28 12.13
N LEU A 18 26.50 -36.72 10.94
CA LEU A 18 26.97 -35.33 10.79
C LEU A 18 25.84 -34.30 10.78
N VAL A 19 24.64 -34.69 10.32
CA VAL A 19 23.46 -33.81 10.31
C VAL A 19 22.89 -33.60 11.73
N ASN A 20 23.04 -34.58 12.62
CA ASN A 20 22.61 -34.46 14.01
C ASN A 20 23.56 -33.64 14.91
N ARG A 21 24.70 -33.17 14.40
CA ARG A 21 25.72 -32.45 15.19
C ARG A 21 25.87 -30.96 14.89
N GLY A 22 24.99 -30.36 14.09
CA GLY A 22 24.97 -28.90 13.90
C GLY A 22 26.27 -28.33 13.31
N VAL A 23 26.94 -29.11 12.45
CA VAL A 23 28.14 -28.64 11.75
C VAL A 23 27.71 -27.98 10.45
N MET A 24 27.74 -26.64 10.44
CA MET A 24 27.69 -25.82 9.24
C MET A 24 28.78 -26.28 8.25
N ALA A 25 28.37 -26.78 7.09
CA ALA A 25 29.28 -27.09 5.99
C ALA A 25 29.02 -26.11 4.85
N ASP A 26 29.97 -25.21 4.62
CA ASP A 26 30.10 -24.46 3.37
C ASP A 26 30.33 -25.46 2.23
N ILE A 27 29.40 -25.54 1.28
CA ILE A 27 29.56 -26.40 0.10
C ILE A 27 29.74 -25.54 -1.14
N TYR A 28 30.97 -25.51 -1.65
CA TYR A 28 31.33 -25.02 -2.97
C TYR A 28 31.30 -26.16 -4.02
N HIS A 29 30.52 -25.94 -5.08
CA HIS A 29 30.74 -26.35 -6.48
C HIS A 29 30.47 -27.80 -7.03
N ARG A 30 29.97 -27.78 -8.29
CA ARG A 30 29.97 -28.74 -9.42
C ARG A 30 28.84 -29.80 -9.54
N GLY A 31 27.84 -29.47 -10.38
CA GLY A 31 27.33 -30.25 -11.52
C GLY A 31 26.52 -31.55 -11.28
N TYR A 32 25.22 -31.49 -11.63
CA TYR A 32 24.24 -32.59 -11.87
C TYR A 32 24.04 -33.58 -10.69
N LYS A 33 22.84 -33.91 -10.17
CA LYS A 33 21.56 -34.30 -10.78
C LYS A 33 20.50 -34.35 -9.64
N THR A 34 19.27 -33.91 -9.91
CA THR A 34 18.02 -33.92 -9.12
C THR A 34 18.05 -34.58 -7.73
N VAL A 35 17.73 -33.81 -6.67
CA VAL A 35 17.39 -34.37 -5.35
C VAL A 35 16.02 -33.85 -4.90
N ASN A 36 15.09 -34.78 -4.68
CA ASN A 36 13.74 -34.53 -4.20
C ASN A 36 13.77 -34.69 -2.67
N TYR A 37 13.63 -33.60 -1.91
CA TYR A 37 13.64 -33.64 -0.44
C TYR A 37 12.22 -33.45 0.11
N ASN A 38 11.71 -34.51 0.74
CA ASN A 38 10.56 -34.42 1.63
C ASN A 38 11.01 -33.90 3.00
N GLN A 39 10.32 -32.86 3.49
CA GLN A 39 10.32 -32.39 4.88
C GLN A 39 11.73 -32.11 5.48
N LEU A 40 12.29 -30.94 5.20
CA LEU A 40 13.47 -30.44 5.92
C LEU A 40 13.08 -29.35 6.92
N LEU A 41 13.30 -29.66 8.19
CA LEU A 41 13.13 -28.80 9.37
C LEU A 41 14.17 -27.67 9.47
N ASN A 42 14.96 -27.44 8.41
CA ASN A 42 15.92 -26.36 8.22
C ASN A 42 16.33 -26.45 6.75
N VAL A 43 15.79 -25.59 5.89
CA VAL A 43 16.14 -25.63 4.45
C VAL A 43 17.45 -24.86 4.27
N THR A 44 18.57 -25.58 4.26
CA THR A 44 19.75 -25.13 3.52
C THR A 44 19.47 -25.41 2.05
N CYS A 45 19.13 -24.36 1.30
CA CYS A 45 18.95 -24.48 -0.14
C CYS A 45 20.29 -24.96 -0.74
N ILE A 46 20.32 -26.15 -1.36
CA ILE A 46 21.51 -26.63 -2.08
C ILE A 46 21.44 -26.12 -3.52
N ALA A 47 22.46 -25.39 -3.96
CA ALA A 47 22.57 -24.86 -5.31
C ALA A 47 22.53 -26.00 -6.33
N HIS A 48 21.55 -25.99 -7.23
CA HIS A 48 21.57 -26.82 -8.42
C HIS A 48 21.57 -25.90 -9.65
N ASP A 49 22.68 -25.88 -10.38
CA ASP A 49 22.81 -25.25 -11.69
C ASP A 49 22.16 -23.86 -11.80
N ALA A 50 22.64 -22.91 -10.98
CA ALA A 50 22.25 -21.48 -10.95
C ALA A 50 20.78 -21.16 -10.64
N LYS A 51 19.92 -22.16 -10.38
CA LYS A 51 18.49 -21.97 -10.09
C LYS A 51 18.12 -22.60 -8.75
N TYR A 52 17.56 -21.79 -7.84
CA TYR A 52 16.91 -22.30 -6.64
C TYR A 52 15.41 -22.37 -6.90
N THR A 53 14.94 -23.55 -7.31
CA THR A 53 13.52 -23.86 -7.29
C THR A 53 13.26 -24.78 -6.11
N CYS A 54 12.56 -24.29 -5.10
CA CYS A 54 11.90 -25.17 -4.14
C CYS A 54 10.64 -25.73 -4.82
N ASP A 55 10.82 -26.58 -5.84
CA ASP A 55 9.74 -27.30 -6.51
C ASP A 55 9.50 -28.61 -5.76
N CYS A 56 8.64 -28.56 -4.75
CA CYS A 56 8.18 -29.75 -4.06
C CYS A 56 7.08 -30.40 -4.91
N GLY A 57 7.48 -31.21 -5.88
CA GLY A 57 6.55 -31.93 -6.75
C GLY A 57 5.44 -32.62 -5.95
N GLN A 58 4.18 -32.23 -6.21
CA GLN A 58 2.94 -32.79 -5.66
C GLN A 58 2.96 -33.08 -4.14
N ILE A 59 3.55 -32.18 -3.36
CA ILE A 59 3.32 -32.15 -1.91
C ILE A 59 2.43 -30.95 -1.67
N ASN A 60 1.21 -31.21 -1.20
CA ASN A 60 0.30 -30.17 -0.77
C ASN A 60 0.99 -29.33 0.31
N GLU A 61 1.39 -28.12 -0.08
CA GLU A 61 2.00 -27.05 0.73
C GLU A 61 3.49 -27.25 1.09
N VAL A 62 4.36 -26.42 0.50
CA VAL A 62 5.76 -26.27 0.92
C VAL A 62 5.79 -25.48 2.22
N ASN A 63 6.25 -26.08 3.33
CA ASN A 63 6.38 -25.38 4.61
C ASN A 63 7.86 -25.19 4.96
N ILE A 64 8.34 -23.95 4.85
CA ILE A 64 9.69 -23.53 5.22
C ILE A 64 9.62 -22.91 6.60
N GLU A 65 10.21 -23.57 7.61
CA GLU A 65 10.20 -23.05 8.97
C GLU A 65 11.05 -21.76 9.07
N ILE A 66 12.28 -21.78 8.57
CA ILE A 66 13.19 -20.64 8.62
C ILE A 66 13.98 -20.56 7.31
N ILE A 67 14.08 -19.36 6.73
CA ILE A 67 15.16 -19.01 5.80
C ILE A 67 16.23 -18.30 6.62
N ASP A 68 17.33 -19.00 6.88
CA ASP A 68 18.35 -18.53 7.80
C ASP A 68 19.20 -17.39 7.19
N SER A 69 19.91 -16.66 8.05
CA SER A 69 20.86 -15.64 7.61
C SER A 69 21.89 -16.22 6.64
N HIS A 70 22.10 -15.54 5.52
CA HIS A 70 23.00 -15.93 4.44
C HIS A 70 22.64 -17.26 3.74
N ALA A 71 21.43 -17.79 3.93
CA ALA A 71 21.00 -19.02 3.28
C ALA A 71 21.00 -18.91 1.74
N ILE A 72 20.74 -17.72 1.21
CA ILE A 72 20.71 -17.47 -0.23
C ILE A 72 21.82 -16.46 -0.58
N ASN A 73 22.94 -16.99 -1.05
CA ASN A 73 24.14 -16.26 -1.44
C ASN A 73 24.83 -16.97 -2.63
N GLY A 74 25.61 -16.24 -3.43
CA GLY A 74 26.43 -16.78 -4.51
C GLY A 74 26.00 -16.33 -5.91
N LEU A 75 26.14 -17.22 -6.89
CA LEU A 75 25.68 -17.01 -8.27
C LEU A 75 24.32 -17.69 -8.41
N ILE A 76 23.28 -16.87 -8.36
CA ILE A 76 21.88 -17.30 -8.36
C ILE A 76 21.16 -16.50 -9.43
N GLU A 77 20.65 -17.19 -10.43
CA GLU A 77 19.84 -16.58 -11.49
C GLU A 77 18.40 -16.43 -11.01
N GLU A 78 17.81 -17.43 -10.36
CA GLU A 78 16.40 -17.38 -9.98
C GLU A 78 16.16 -17.92 -8.56
N ILE A 79 15.29 -17.22 -7.82
CA ILE A 79 14.77 -17.60 -6.52
C ILE A 79 13.25 -17.63 -6.64
N THR A 80 12.64 -18.81 -6.48
CA THR A 80 11.19 -18.97 -6.66
C THR A 80 10.56 -19.75 -5.50
N PHE A 81 9.55 -19.14 -4.89
CA PHE A 81 8.69 -19.74 -3.87
C PHE A 81 7.25 -19.81 -4.40
N ILE A 82 6.67 -21.01 -4.43
CA ILE A 82 5.31 -21.25 -4.95
C ILE A 82 4.54 -22.14 -3.97
N ASP A 83 3.26 -21.82 -3.75
CA ASP A 83 2.27 -22.67 -3.05
C ASP A 83 2.74 -23.20 -1.68
N GLY A 84 2.82 -22.30 -0.69
CA GLY A 84 3.43 -22.66 0.58
C GLY A 84 3.37 -21.62 1.70
N HIS A 85 4.12 -21.93 2.75
CA HIS A 85 4.25 -21.17 3.97
C HIS A 85 5.74 -20.96 4.29
N ILE A 86 6.10 -19.76 4.70
CA ILE A 86 7.42 -19.44 5.24
C ILE A 86 7.18 -18.89 6.64
N ASN A 87 7.61 -19.60 7.68
CA ASN A 87 7.39 -19.14 9.05
C ASN A 87 8.29 -17.93 9.37
N THR A 88 9.61 -18.00 9.14
CA THR A 88 10.49 -16.84 9.38
C THR A 88 11.51 -16.63 8.27
N ILE A 89 11.71 -15.37 7.87
CA ILE A 89 12.84 -14.94 7.04
C ILE A 89 13.78 -14.09 7.89
N ASN A 90 14.94 -14.63 8.22
CA ASN A 90 15.93 -13.98 9.07
C ASN A 90 16.63 -12.81 8.36
N PRO A 91 17.29 -11.91 9.11
CA PRO A 91 18.10 -10.84 8.54
C PRO A 91 19.18 -11.44 7.64
N PHE A 92 19.49 -10.77 6.53
CA PHE A 92 20.49 -11.23 5.57
C PHE A 92 20.19 -12.58 4.93
N ALA A 93 18.94 -13.07 4.99
CA ALA A 93 18.54 -14.31 4.34
C ALA A 93 18.92 -14.32 2.85
N VAL A 94 18.70 -13.19 2.17
CA VAL A 94 19.17 -12.93 0.81
C VAL A 94 20.14 -11.76 0.81
N THR A 95 21.40 -12.04 0.49
CA THR A 95 22.46 -11.02 0.42
C THR A 95 23.22 -11.07 -0.89
N ILE A 96 23.66 -9.87 -1.33
CA ILE A 96 24.70 -9.58 -2.34
C ILE A 96 25.06 -10.79 -3.20
N LEU A 97 24.44 -10.88 -4.38
CA LEU A 97 24.88 -11.80 -5.42
C LEU A 97 26.09 -11.18 -6.13
N LYS A 98 27.01 -12.02 -6.62
CA LYS A 98 28.21 -11.54 -7.33
C LYS A 98 27.87 -10.77 -8.61
N ASP A 99 26.66 -10.94 -9.12
CA ASP A 99 26.09 -10.23 -10.25
C ASP A 99 24.64 -9.80 -9.88
N HIS A 100 23.67 -10.05 -10.75
CA HIS A 100 22.25 -9.88 -10.49
C HIS A 100 21.53 -11.23 -10.63
N ALA A 101 20.45 -11.41 -9.88
CA ALA A 101 19.48 -12.45 -10.19
C ALA A 101 18.60 -12.00 -11.37
N LEU A 102 18.13 -12.93 -12.18
CA LEU A 102 17.09 -12.70 -13.17
C LEU A 102 15.71 -12.53 -12.49
N LEU A 103 15.38 -13.38 -11.52
CA LEU A 103 14.03 -13.41 -10.96
C LEU A 103 14.00 -13.71 -9.46
N LEU A 104 13.25 -12.90 -8.71
CA LEU A 104 12.69 -13.26 -7.41
C LEU A 104 11.17 -13.39 -7.56
N LYS A 105 10.66 -14.61 -7.47
CA LYS A 105 9.23 -14.91 -7.57
C LYS A 105 8.69 -15.45 -6.25
N MET A 106 7.59 -14.87 -5.79
CA MET A 106 6.76 -15.40 -4.70
C MET A 106 5.32 -15.46 -5.19
N ASP A 107 4.73 -16.65 -5.22
CA ASP A 107 3.39 -16.86 -5.77
C ASP A 107 2.59 -17.76 -4.84
N ASN A 108 1.47 -17.25 -4.34
CA ASN A 108 0.61 -17.96 -3.38
C ASN A 108 1.38 -18.44 -2.13
N ILE A 109 2.21 -17.57 -1.55
CA ILE A 109 2.97 -17.84 -0.33
C ILE A 109 2.38 -17.06 0.85
N SER A 110 2.26 -17.72 1.99
CA SER A 110 2.02 -17.08 3.28
C SER A 110 3.32 -16.92 4.05
N ILE A 111 3.63 -15.71 4.49
CA ILE A 111 4.86 -15.38 5.23
C ILE A 111 4.44 -14.97 6.64
N ASN A 112 4.85 -15.74 7.65
CA ASN A 112 4.50 -15.42 9.02
C ASN A 112 5.30 -14.23 9.54
N CYS A 113 6.64 -14.30 9.50
CA CYS A 113 7.52 -13.24 9.95
C CYS A 113 8.61 -12.94 8.90
N ILE A 114 8.85 -11.66 8.64
CA ILE A 114 9.99 -11.17 7.88
C ILE A 114 10.75 -10.18 8.76
N GLU A 115 12.04 -10.40 8.96
CA GLU A 115 12.86 -9.52 9.79
C GLU A 115 13.48 -8.36 8.98
N SER A 116 13.98 -7.36 9.72
CA SER A 116 14.69 -6.24 9.09
C SER A 116 15.93 -6.74 8.37
N GLN A 117 16.19 -6.19 7.17
CA GLN A 117 17.30 -6.52 6.29
C GLN A 117 17.30 -7.97 5.79
N ALA A 118 16.16 -8.66 5.80
CA ALA A 118 16.00 -9.98 5.20
C ALA A 118 16.51 -10.02 3.74
N PHE A 119 16.21 -8.99 2.96
CA PHE A 119 16.74 -8.79 1.61
C PHE A 119 17.64 -7.55 1.62
N LYS A 120 18.96 -7.74 1.54
CA LYS A 120 19.92 -6.63 1.64
C LYS A 120 20.87 -6.56 0.46
N LYS A 121 20.95 -5.37 -0.15
CA LYS A 121 21.87 -5.08 -1.27
C LYS A 121 21.77 -6.14 -2.36
N PHE A 122 20.53 -6.53 -2.63
CA PHE A 122 20.16 -7.56 -3.59
C PHE A 122 19.85 -6.86 -4.92
N VAL A 123 20.49 -7.31 -6.00
CA VAL A 123 20.25 -6.80 -7.36
C VAL A 123 19.54 -7.89 -8.14
N VAL A 124 18.43 -7.53 -8.77
CA VAL A 124 17.58 -8.47 -9.50
C VAL A 124 16.96 -7.81 -10.72
N GLU A 125 16.76 -8.54 -11.80
CA GLU A 125 16.10 -8.03 -13.00
C GLU A 125 14.60 -7.86 -12.75
N GLN A 126 13.95 -8.89 -12.20
CA GLN A 126 12.51 -8.89 -11.92
C GLN A 126 12.16 -9.39 -10.51
N ILE A 127 11.22 -8.69 -9.86
CA ILE A 127 10.55 -9.16 -8.65
C ILE A 127 9.06 -9.32 -8.97
N ASP A 128 8.52 -10.49 -8.68
CA ASP A 128 7.11 -10.81 -8.89
C ASP A 128 6.52 -11.43 -7.62
N VAL A 129 5.72 -10.65 -6.90
CA VAL A 129 5.02 -11.09 -5.67
C VAL A 129 3.54 -11.11 -5.95
N ARG A 130 2.95 -12.32 -6.00
CA ARG A 130 1.55 -12.53 -6.40
C ARG A 130 0.79 -13.35 -5.39
N ASN A 131 -0.42 -12.90 -5.06
CA ASN A 131 -1.37 -13.64 -4.20
C ASN A 131 -0.77 -14.05 -2.84
N CYS A 132 0.24 -13.33 -2.37
CA CYS A 132 0.91 -13.64 -1.11
C CYS A 132 0.17 -13.02 0.08
N LYS A 133 0.44 -13.55 1.28
CA LYS A 133 -0.10 -13.03 2.54
C LYS A 133 1.01 -12.86 3.58
N PHE A 134 1.25 -11.63 3.99
CA PHE A 134 2.11 -11.29 5.12
C PHE A 134 1.25 -11.29 6.39
N ILE A 135 1.48 -12.30 7.25
CA ILE A 135 0.66 -12.52 8.45
C ILE A 135 1.07 -11.57 9.58
N SER A 136 2.37 -11.26 9.72
CA SER A 136 2.86 -10.21 10.61
C SER A 136 3.01 -8.88 9.88
N SER A 137 3.27 -7.83 10.67
CA SER A 137 3.73 -6.54 10.17
C SER A 137 5.07 -6.69 9.44
N VAL A 138 5.28 -5.88 8.39
CA VAL A 138 6.54 -5.81 7.66
C VAL A 138 7.40 -4.70 8.30
N PRO A 139 8.57 -5.04 8.89
CA PRO A 139 9.39 -4.07 9.60
C PRO A 139 10.12 -3.14 8.63
N SER A 140 10.59 -2.00 9.16
CA SER A 140 11.49 -1.11 8.45
C SER A 140 12.70 -1.87 7.91
N LYS A 141 13.07 -1.55 6.66
CA LYS A 141 14.22 -2.11 5.94
C LYS A 141 14.15 -3.61 5.70
N ALA A 142 12.97 -4.24 5.68
CA ALA A 142 12.83 -5.65 5.28
C ALA A 142 13.49 -5.92 3.91
N PHE A 143 13.22 -5.02 2.95
CA PHE A 143 13.97 -4.90 1.70
C PHE A 143 14.83 -3.64 1.77
N TYR A 144 16.15 -3.80 1.87
CA TYR A 144 17.08 -2.71 2.12
C TYR A 144 18.14 -2.57 1.02
N GLU A 145 18.14 -1.41 0.36
CA GLU A 145 19.05 -1.09 -0.74
C GLU A 145 18.94 -2.11 -1.89
N VAL A 146 17.72 -2.54 -2.21
CA VAL A 146 17.45 -3.48 -3.31
C VAL A 146 17.39 -2.74 -4.64
N GLU A 147 17.88 -3.33 -5.72
CA GLU A 147 17.82 -2.77 -7.08
C GLU A 147 17.03 -3.73 -7.99
N VAL A 148 16.01 -3.20 -8.66
CA VAL A 148 15.15 -3.94 -9.59
C VAL A 148 15.30 -3.38 -11.00
N LEU A 149 16.09 -4.06 -11.82
CA LEU A 149 16.60 -3.52 -13.08
C LEU A 149 15.52 -3.36 -14.16
N ASP A 150 14.48 -4.19 -14.15
CA ASP A 150 13.37 -4.13 -15.11
C ASP A 150 12.01 -3.94 -14.42
N THR A 151 11.51 -4.92 -13.69
CA THR A 151 10.10 -4.88 -13.24
C THR A 151 9.90 -5.33 -11.80
N LEU A 152 9.23 -4.51 -10.99
CA LEU A 152 8.68 -4.87 -9.68
C LEU A 152 7.15 -4.94 -9.76
N ASN A 153 6.62 -6.15 -9.62
CA ASN A 153 5.19 -6.43 -9.55
C ASN A 153 4.80 -6.91 -8.16
N ILE A 154 3.84 -6.23 -7.54
CA ILE A 154 3.17 -6.67 -6.30
C ILE A 154 1.67 -6.68 -6.58
N ILE A 155 1.10 -7.88 -6.69
CA ILE A 155 -0.25 -8.09 -7.22
C ILE A 155 -1.06 -8.99 -6.29
N GLY A 156 -2.23 -8.55 -5.84
CA GLY A 156 -3.13 -9.38 -5.05
C GLY A 156 -2.58 -9.74 -3.67
N VAL A 157 -1.64 -8.95 -3.14
CA VAL A 157 -0.95 -9.26 -1.87
C VAL A 157 -1.72 -8.69 -0.69
N GLN A 158 -1.80 -9.47 0.38
CA GLN A 158 -2.38 -9.07 1.66
C GLN A 158 -1.28 -8.72 2.66
N PHE A 159 -1.30 -7.50 3.18
CA PHE A 159 -0.38 -7.01 4.19
C PHE A 159 -1.12 -6.66 5.49
N GLN A 160 -0.48 -6.92 6.64
CA GLN A 160 -0.85 -6.28 7.89
C GLN A 160 -0.35 -4.81 7.90
N ASP A 161 0.34 -4.41 8.96
CA ASP A 161 0.90 -3.08 9.10
C ASP A 161 2.27 -3.05 8.40
N ILE A 162 2.50 -2.05 7.53
CA ILE A 162 3.79 -1.84 6.89
C ILE A 162 4.45 -0.61 7.49
N HIS A 163 5.62 -0.81 8.09
CA HIS A 163 6.38 0.27 8.69
C HIS A 163 7.11 1.15 7.68
N SER A 164 7.50 2.34 8.12
CA SER A 164 8.26 3.29 7.31
C SER A 164 9.52 2.66 6.72
N ARG A 165 9.75 2.88 5.42
CA ARG A 165 10.88 2.34 4.65
C ARG A 165 11.04 0.83 4.79
N ALA A 166 9.95 0.09 4.95
CA ALA A 166 9.95 -1.37 4.88
C ALA A 166 10.54 -1.85 3.55
N PHE A 167 10.20 -1.13 2.48
CA PHE A 167 10.74 -1.32 1.14
C PHE A 167 11.59 -0.12 0.76
N SER A 168 12.91 -0.31 0.73
CA SER A 168 13.90 0.69 0.32
C SER A 168 14.62 0.19 -0.92
N PHE A 169 14.17 0.66 -2.07
CA PHE A 169 14.72 0.31 -3.37
C PHE A 169 15.57 1.47 -3.91
N LYS A 170 16.83 1.18 -4.22
CA LYS A 170 17.75 2.16 -4.83
C LYS A 170 17.37 2.53 -6.26
N MET A 171 16.78 1.58 -6.98
CA MET A 171 16.33 1.76 -8.34
C MET A 171 15.27 0.72 -8.67
N ILE A 172 14.19 1.16 -9.31
CA ILE A 172 13.18 0.30 -9.94
C ILE A 172 12.95 0.85 -11.34
N SER A 173 13.06 0.03 -12.38
CA SER A 173 12.70 0.51 -13.72
C SER A 173 11.19 0.71 -13.87
N LYS A 174 10.39 -0.35 -13.67
CA LYS A 174 8.93 -0.30 -13.72
C LYS A 174 8.31 -0.80 -12.42
N LEU A 175 7.49 0.04 -11.78
CA LEU A 175 6.76 -0.29 -10.55
C LEU A 175 5.28 -0.53 -10.84
N THR A 176 4.76 -1.67 -10.41
CA THR A 176 3.34 -2.02 -10.51
C THR A 176 2.81 -2.54 -9.17
N LEU A 177 1.84 -1.81 -8.59
CA LEU A 177 1.08 -2.21 -7.41
C LEU A 177 -0.40 -2.35 -7.78
N ILE A 178 -0.93 -3.58 -7.79
CA ILE A 178 -2.30 -3.86 -8.22
C ILE A 178 -3.04 -4.74 -7.23
N GLN A 179 -4.29 -4.39 -6.90
CA GLN A 179 -5.19 -5.28 -6.15
C GLN A 179 -4.65 -5.72 -4.78
N ASN A 180 -3.77 -4.93 -4.17
CA ASN A 180 -3.22 -5.23 -2.87
C ASN A 180 -4.14 -4.70 -1.77
N ASN A 181 -4.16 -5.41 -0.64
CA ASN A 181 -4.92 -5.02 0.54
C ASN A 181 -3.97 -4.87 1.73
N PHE A 182 -3.93 -3.66 2.28
CA PHE A 182 -3.09 -3.28 3.41
C PHE A 182 -3.99 -2.97 4.60
N LYS A 183 -3.62 -3.46 5.78
CA LYS A 183 -4.27 -3.02 7.02
C LYS A 183 -3.85 -1.59 7.37
N SER A 184 -2.56 -1.29 7.30
CA SER A 184 -2.04 0.07 7.44
C SER A 184 -0.69 0.26 6.76
N VAL A 185 -0.40 1.50 6.34
CA VAL A 185 0.89 1.93 5.77
C VAL A 185 1.42 3.18 6.46
N ASP A 186 2.59 3.05 7.09
CA ASP A 186 3.23 4.10 7.86
C ASP A 186 4.18 4.96 7.01
N ALA A 187 4.05 6.28 7.15
CA ALA A 187 4.97 7.28 6.58
C ALA A 187 5.46 6.89 5.17
N GLU A 188 6.74 7.04 4.87
CA GLU A 188 7.33 6.66 3.58
C GLU A 188 7.62 5.15 3.53
N TRP A 189 6.59 4.30 3.58
CA TRP A 189 6.71 2.84 3.62
C TRP A 189 7.47 2.25 2.42
N LEU A 190 7.28 2.87 1.25
CA LEU A 190 7.95 2.57 -0.02
C LEU A 190 8.84 3.74 -0.42
N GLU A 191 10.13 3.57 -0.24
CA GLU A 191 11.17 4.43 -0.81
C GLU A 191 11.63 3.80 -2.13
N ALA A 192 11.37 4.49 -3.23
CA ALA A 192 11.57 3.95 -4.56
C ALA A 192 12.05 5.04 -5.53
N PHE A 193 13.15 4.78 -6.23
CA PHE A 193 13.64 5.64 -7.31
C PHE A 193 13.30 5.02 -8.67
N ILE A 194 12.32 5.60 -9.36
CA ILE A 194 11.71 5.07 -10.58
C ILE A 194 12.44 5.56 -11.83
N LYS A 195 12.79 4.66 -12.74
CA LYS A 195 13.47 5.01 -14.00
C LYS A 195 12.52 5.14 -15.19
N GLU A 196 11.49 4.31 -15.31
CA GLU A 196 10.65 4.27 -16.53
C GLU A 196 9.16 4.48 -16.27
N ALA A 197 8.55 3.72 -15.36
CA ALA A 197 7.10 3.77 -15.17
C ALA A 197 6.66 3.44 -13.75
N VAL A 198 5.54 4.03 -13.31
CA VAL A 198 4.88 3.71 -12.05
C VAL A 198 3.36 3.66 -12.19
N SER A 199 2.78 2.54 -11.75
CA SER A 199 1.33 2.33 -11.72
C SER A 199 0.90 1.74 -10.38
N ILE A 200 0.00 2.45 -9.70
CA ILE A 200 -0.58 2.05 -8.42
C ILE A 200 -2.09 2.09 -8.58
N ARG A 201 -2.73 0.91 -8.69
CA ARG A 201 -4.16 0.84 -8.97
C ARG A 201 -4.89 -0.24 -8.21
N GLU A 202 -6.17 -0.01 -7.96
CA GLU A 202 -7.07 -1.00 -7.36
C GLU A 202 -6.60 -1.50 -5.98
N ASN A 203 -5.84 -0.69 -5.23
CA ASN A 203 -5.36 -1.08 -3.91
C ASN A 203 -6.25 -0.51 -2.79
N ASN A 204 -6.33 -1.23 -1.68
CA ASN A 204 -6.89 -0.73 -0.42
C ASN A 204 -5.77 -0.54 0.60
N PHE A 205 -5.38 0.69 0.89
CA PHE A 205 -4.25 0.99 1.77
C PHE A 205 -4.60 0.98 3.27
N GLY A 206 -5.88 0.82 3.64
CA GLY A 206 -6.30 0.87 5.03
C GLY A 206 -5.86 2.16 5.70
N GLN A 207 -5.37 2.09 6.93
CA GLN A 207 -4.91 3.28 7.66
C GLN A 207 -3.61 3.81 7.03
N THR A 208 -3.67 5.01 6.46
CA THR A 208 -2.66 5.56 5.56
C THR A 208 -2.06 6.85 6.12
N SER A 209 -0.74 6.96 6.13
CA SER A 209 -0.06 8.22 6.44
C SER A 209 -0.18 9.24 5.31
N GLN A 210 -0.18 10.53 5.66
CA GLN A 210 -0.20 11.62 4.68
C GLN A 210 0.95 11.53 3.66
N ILE A 211 2.13 11.10 4.12
CA ILE A 211 3.35 11.01 3.31
C ILE A 211 3.61 9.59 2.77
N ALA A 212 2.57 8.73 2.72
CA ALA A 212 2.63 7.35 2.23
C ALA A 212 3.40 7.15 0.92
N PHE A 213 3.24 8.09 -0.01
CA PHE A 213 3.76 7.97 -1.38
C PHE A 213 4.83 9.01 -1.71
N LYS A 214 5.27 9.80 -0.71
CA LYS A 214 6.19 10.91 -0.91
C LYS A 214 7.60 10.46 -1.31
N ALA A 215 8.02 9.29 -0.85
CA ALA A 215 9.32 8.71 -1.14
C ALA A 215 9.38 7.90 -2.45
N ILE A 216 8.32 7.93 -3.26
CA ILE A 216 8.38 7.52 -4.65
C ILE A 216 8.92 8.72 -5.43
N MET A 217 10.11 8.58 -6.01
CA MET A 217 10.87 9.65 -6.64
C MET A 217 11.38 9.20 -8.01
N LEU A 218 11.78 10.15 -8.86
CA LEU A 218 12.48 9.82 -10.11
C LEU A 218 13.93 9.44 -9.82
N HIS A 219 14.41 8.41 -10.51
CA HIS A 219 15.82 8.06 -10.50
C HIS A 219 16.63 9.12 -11.26
N ARG A 220 17.87 9.37 -10.82
CA ARG A 220 18.76 10.41 -11.40
C ARG A 220 19.06 10.19 -12.89
N ASP A 221 18.97 8.95 -13.37
CA ASP A 221 19.24 8.58 -14.76
C ASP A 221 18.00 8.74 -15.66
N TYR A 222 16.87 9.24 -15.12
CA TYR A 222 15.73 9.62 -15.94
C TYR A 222 16.06 10.87 -16.76
N VAL A 223 16.32 10.68 -18.06
CA VAL A 223 16.62 11.76 -19.00
C VAL A 223 15.40 11.98 -19.88
N SER A 224 14.47 12.84 -19.44
CA SER A 224 13.35 13.30 -20.25
C SER A 224 13.06 14.77 -19.96
N ASN A 225 12.62 15.49 -20.98
CA ASN A 225 12.14 16.87 -20.85
C ASN A 225 10.74 16.94 -20.23
N GLU A 226 10.01 15.81 -20.20
CA GLU A 226 8.65 15.73 -19.66
C GLU A 226 8.64 15.04 -18.29
N LYS A 227 7.76 15.51 -17.40
CA LYS A 227 7.50 14.83 -16.12
C LYS A 227 6.91 13.45 -16.37
N MET A 228 7.49 12.42 -15.77
CA MET A 228 6.95 11.06 -15.84
C MET A 228 5.55 11.01 -15.25
N GLU A 229 4.64 10.28 -15.90
CA GLU A 229 3.30 10.05 -15.37
C GLU A 229 3.32 9.08 -14.18
N LEU A 230 2.71 9.47 -13.05
CA LEU A 230 2.39 8.55 -11.96
C LEU A 230 0.90 8.23 -11.98
N ARG A 231 0.56 7.00 -12.35
CA ARG A 231 -0.84 6.54 -12.44
C ARG A 231 -1.32 6.05 -11.08
N PHE A 232 -2.27 6.77 -10.49
CA PHE A 232 -2.85 6.45 -9.19
C PHE A 232 -4.37 6.32 -9.32
N SER A 233 -4.88 5.11 -9.49
CA SER A 233 -6.29 4.92 -9.88
C SER A 233 -7.04 3.85 -9.12
N ASN A 234 -8.28 4.13 -8.75
CA ASN A 234 -9.16 3.20 -8.05
C ASN A 234 -8.57 2.71 -6.72
N ASN A 235 -7.84 3.56 -6.01
CA ASN A 235 -7.26 3.24 -4.71
C ASN A 235 -8.14 3.76 -3.58
N THR A 236 -8.16 3.04 -2.47
CA THR A 236 -8.83 3.44 -1.23
C THR A 236 -7.81 3.73 -0.15
N VAL A 237 -7.97 4.84 0.58
CA VAL A 237 -7.13 5.26 1.72
C VAL A 237 -8.01 5.65 2.89
N SER A 238 -7.54 5.47 4.12
CA SER A 238 -8.24 5.91 5.32
C SER A 238 -7.29 6.59 6.30
N PHE A 239 -7.79 7.50 7.13
CA PHE A 239 -7.03 8.21 8.15
C PHE A 239 -7.66 8.03 9.53
N ARG A 240 -6.85 7.88 10.58
CA ARG A 240 -7.38 7.60 11.94
C ARG A 240 -8.21 8.74 12.53
N ASN A 241 -7.79 9.99 12.30
CA ASN A 241 -8.34 11.15 13.01
C ASN A 241 -8.98 12.15 12.05
N GLN A 242 -8.14 12.83 11.26
CA GLN A 242 -8.56 13.89 10.36
C GLN A 242 -8.08 13.53 8.96
N ILE A 243 -8.94 13.78 7.98
CA ILE A 243 -8.59 13.66 6.57
C ILE A 243 -7.43 14.58 6.27
N ARG A 244 -6.45 14.07 5.53
CA ARG A 244 -5.33 14.86 5.04
C ARG A 244 -5.12 14.62 3.54
N PRO A 245 -4.71 15.65 2.78
CA PRO A 245 -4.32 15.46 1.40
C PRO A 245 -3.07 14.58 1.33
N LEU A 246 -3.07 13.60 0.43
CA LEU A 246 -1.88 12.77 0.20
C LEU A 246 -0.76 13.63 -0.39
N ASP A 247 0.46 13.38 0.06
CA ASP A 247 1.66 14.06 -0.43
C ASP A 247 2.38 13.17 -1.45
N PHE A 248 2.62 13.71 -2.64
CA PHE A 248 3.33 13.08 -3.74
C PHE A 248 4.49 13.98 -4.15
N LYS A 249 5.57 13.38 -4.65
CA LYS A 249 6.68 14.15 -5.18
C LYS A 249 6.26 14.92 -6.43
N ASP A 250 6.59 16.21 -6.46
CA ASP A 250 6.28 17.15 -7.55
C ASP A 250 7.03 16.87 -8.86
N THR A 251 8.00 15.96 -8.83
CA THR A 251 8.75 15.50 -10.01
C THR A 251 7.88 14.70 -10.99
N PHE A 252 6.76 14.13 -10.53
CA PHE A 252 5.83 13.40 -11.37
C PHE A 252 4.70 14.28 -11.92
N ASN A 253 4.17 13.90 -13.08
CA ASN A 253 2.84 14.28 -13.52
C ASN A 253 1.83 13.31 -12.91
N LEU A 254 1.20 13.72 -11.80
CA LEU A 254 0.29 12.87 -11.05
C LEU A 254 -1.05 12.71 -11.78
N ASN A 255 -1.37 11.49 -12.20
CA ASN A 255 -2.65 11.15 -12.82
C ASN A 255 -3.53 10.36 -11.84
N ILE A 256 -4.43 11.05 -11.15
CA ILE A 256 -5.41 10.44 -10.25
C ILE A 256 -6.69 10.11 -11.03
N LYS A 257 -7.12 8.85 -10.97
CA LYS A 257 -8.42 8.40 -11.51
C LYS A 257 -9.21 7.63 -10.46
N ARG A 258 -10.16 8.29 -9.80
CA ARG A 258 -10.97 7.74 -8.69
C ARG A 258 -10.11 7.36 -7.49
N LEU A 259 -10.00 8.27 -6.53
CA LEU A 259 -9.38 8.01 -5.23
C LEU A 259 -10.46 8.08 -4.16
N TYR A 260 -10.61 6.99 -3.42
CA TYR A 260 -11.60 6.84 -2.37
C TYR A 260 -10.93 7.14 -1.02
N TYR A 261 -11.45 8.14 -0.32
CA TYR A 261 -11.15 8.41 1.07
C TYR A 261 -12.22 7.73 1.91
N ASP A 262 -11.81 6.73 2.68
CA ASP A 262 -12.67 6.01 3.61
C ASP A 262 -12.89 6.78 4.92
N ASN A 263 -13.21 8.06 4.75
CA ASN A 263 -13.43 9.05 5.79
C ASN A 263 -14.52 10.00 5.31
N GLU A 264 -15.24 10.61 6.25
CA GLU A 264 -16.24 11.63 5.96
C GLU A 264 -15.60 12.99 5.74
N PHE A 265 -15.97 13.68 4.65
CA PHE A 265 -15.49 15.03 4.37
C PHE A 265 -16.34 16.09 5.08
N SER A 266 -15.71 17.14 5.62
CA SER A 266 -16.40 18.20 6.36
C SER A 266 -16.49 19.49 5.56
N CYS A 267 -17.64 20.17 5.61
CA CYS A 267 -17.78 21.51 5.03
C CYS A 267 -16.88 22.56 5.72
N HIS A 268 -16.33 22.26 6.91
CA HIS A 268 -15.32 23.11 7.54
C HIS A 268 -14.00 23.17 6.74
N ASP A 269 -13.75 22.18 5.87
CA ASP A 269 -12.57 22.11 5.00
C ASP A 269 -12.78 22.80 3.64
N VAL A 270 -13.92 23.47 3.46
CA VAL A 270 -14.29 24.24 2.28
C VAL A 270 -14.21 25.74 2.59
N ASP A 271 -13.64 26.52 1.68
CA ASP A 271 -13.75 27.97 1.67
C ASP A 271 -15.04 28.40 0.96
N VAL A 272 -16.08 28.62 1.77
CA VAL A 272 -17.41 29.06 1.30
C VAL A 272 -17.44 30.51 0.83
N LYS A 273 -16.41 31.31 1.13
CA LYS A 273 -16.34 32.72 0.69
C LYS A 273 -16.00 32.84 -0.79
N GLN A 274 -15.38 31.82 -1.37
CA GLN A 274 -15.11 31.76 -2.80
C GLN A 274 -16.36 31.33 -3.56
N GLN A 275 -16.61 31.95 -4.70
CA GLN A 275 -17.69 31.56 -5.60
C GLN A 275 -17.09 31.03 -6.91
N PRO A 276 -17.22 29.73 -7.22
CA PRO A 276 -17.89 28.68 -6.43
C PRO A 276 -17.03 28.19 -5.24
N PRO A 277 -17.65 27.65 -4.15
CA PRO A 277 -16.92 27.13 -2.99
C PRO A 277 -15.85 26.12 -3.39
N GLN A 278 -14.65 26.24 -2.81
CA GLN A 278 -13.51 25.36 -3.09
C GLN A 278 -12.95 24.74 -1.81
N PRO A 279 -12.38 23.52 -1.86
CA PRO A 279 -11.60 22.98 -0.76
C PRO A 279 -10.44 23.91 -0.37
N LYS A 280 -10.13 23.99 0.93
CA LYS A 280 -8.99 24.80 1.43
C LYS A 280 -7.63 24.24 1.02
N ALA A 281 -7.51 22.91 0.91
CA ALA A 281 -6.28 22.26 0.52
C ALA A 281 -6.14 22.20 -1.00
N ALA A 282 -4.99 22.66 -1.52
CA ALA A 282 -4.70 22.71 -2.96
C ALA A 282 -4.87 21.36 -3.66
N PHE A 283 -4.46 20.26 -3.02
CA PHE A 283 -4.64 18.90 -3.55
C PHE A 283 -6.12 18.55 -3.78
N PHE A 284 -6.98 18.84 -2.79
CA PHE A 284 -8.42 18.59 -2.92
C PHE A 284 -9.06 19.51 -3.95
N GLN A 285 -8.62 20.76 -4.04
CA GLN A 285 -9.09 21.69 -5.07
C GLN A 285 -8.75 21.19 -6.48
N GLN A 286 -7.50 20.77 -6.70
CA GLN A 286 -7.01 20.28 -7.98
C GLN A 286 -7.70 18.99 -8.43
N HIS A 287 -8.00 18.10 -7.49
CA HIS A 287 -8.48 16.74 -7.79
C HIS A 287 -9.96 16.49 -7.46
N LYS A 288 -10.74 17.50 -7.08
CA LYS A 288 -12.13 17.35 -6.59
C LYS A 288 -13.06 16.48 -7.44
N ASP A 289 -12.84 16.40 -8.74
CA ASP A 289 -13.66 15.59 -9.67
C ASP A 289 -13.18 14.14 -9.78
N GLN A 290 -12.11 13.77 -9.08
CA GLN A 290 -11.57 12.42 -8.99
C GLN A 290 -11.58 11.86 -7.57
N LEU A 291 -11.93 12.67 -6.56
CA LEU A 291 -11.92 12.27 -5.16
C LEU A 291 -13.33 11.90 -4.69
N TYR A 292 -13.42 10.77 -4.01
CA TYR A 292 -14.64 10.22 -3.45
C TYR A 292 -14.49 10.11 -1.94
N PHE A 293 -15.52 10.48 -1.20
CA PHE A 293 -15.53 10.42 0.27
C PHE A 293 -16.73 9.62 0.74
N ARG A 294 -16.61 9.00 1.93
CA ARG A 294 -17.72 8.31 2.56
C ARG A 294 -18.80 9.33 2.92
N PHE A 295 -20.03 9.12 2.48
CA PHE A 295 -21.14 10.08 2.66
C PHE A 295 -21.92 9.88 3.96
N ASN A 296 -21.96 8.65 4.47
CA ASN A 296 -22.65 8.31 5.71
C ASN A 296 -21.94 7.12 6.37
N SER A 297 -21.45 7.29 7.60
CA SER A 297 -20.79 6.22 8.36
C SER A 297 -21.76 5.28 9.07
N ASN A 298 -23.04 5.24 8.67
CA ASN A 298 -23.98 4.23 9.15
C ASN A 298 -23.44 2.83 8.82
N PRO A 299 -23.19 1.98 9.84
CA PRO A 299 -22.53 0.68 9.65
C PRO A 299 -23.34 -0.30 8.79
N ASP A 300 -24.64 -0.04 8.61
CA ASP A 300 -25.56 -0.88 7.85
C ASP A 300 -25.64 -0.53 6.35
N GLN A 301 -25.04 0.59 5.90
CA GLN A 301 -25.03 1.02 4.49
C GLN A 301 -23.58 1.17 4.00
N SER A 302 -22.95 0.02 3.72
CA SER A 302 -21.49 -0.09 3.70
C SER A 302 -20.75 0.52 2.50
N ASN A 303 -21.40 1.17 1.53
CA ASN A 303 -20.76 1.49 0.23
C ASN A 303 -21.04 2.88 -0.36
N ASP A 304 -21.62 3.81 0.40
CA ASP A 304 -22.03 5.09 -0.18
C ASP A 304 -20.87 6.09 -0.20
N PHE A 305 -20.17 6.10 -1.35
CA PHE A 305 -19.18 7.11 -1.70
C PHE A 305 -19.81 8.22 -2.55
N ILE A 306 -19.52 9.48 -2.20
CA ILE A 306 -19.93 10.66 -2.97
C ILE A 306 -18.71 11.36 -3.57
N LEU A 307 -18.85 11.88 -4.80
CA LEU A 307 -17.80 12.68 -5.43
C LEU A 307 -17.65 14.02 -4.68
N LEU A 308 -16.41 14.44 -4.40
CA LEU A 308 -16.13 15.65 -3.62
C LEU A 308 -16.78 16.90 -4.23
N SER A 309 -16.71 17.07 -5.56
CA SER A 309 -17.35 18.22 -6.22
C SER A 309 -18.87 18.21 -6.08
N GLN A 310 -19.51 17.04 -6.07
CA GLN A 310 -20.95 16.90 -5.82
C GLN A 310 -21.30 17.18 -4.36
N PHE A 311 -20.51 16.65 -3.42
CA PHE A 311 -20.68 16.92 -1.99
C PHE A 311 -20.63 18.42 -1.68
N ILE A 312 -19.61 19.12 -2.19
CA ILE A 312 -19.47 20.58 -1.99
C ILE A 312 -20.66 21.34 -2.57
N ALA A 313 -21.13 20.94 -3.75
CA ALA A 313 -22.24 21.63 -4.42
C ALA A 313 -23.60 21.43 -3.71
N ASN A 314 -23.79 20.30 -3.04
CA ASN A 314 -25.07 19.93 -2.43
C ASN A 314 -25.11 20.24 -0.93
N GLU A 315 -24.07 19.85 -0.18
CA GLU A 315 -24.06 19.88 1.29
C GLU A 315 -23.41 21.15 1.86
N CYS A 316 -22.41 21.72 1.17
CA CYS A 316 -21.64 22.85 1.69
C CYS A 316 -22.11 24.22 1.21
N ARG A 317 -23.36 24.33 0.76
CA ARG A 317 -23.98 25.64 0.55
C ARG A 317 -24.17 26.29 1.91
N GLU A 318 -23.89 27.59 2.01
CA GLU A 318 -24.38 28.36 3.15
C GLU A 318 -25.89 28.18 3.19
N SER A 319 -26.36 27.37 4.14
CA SER A 319 -27.78 27.30 4.40
C SER A 319 -28.19 28.73 4.71
N THR A 320 -29.17 29.21 3.98
CA THR A 320 -29.80 30.51 4.15
C THR A 320 -30.63 30.51 5.44
N TYR A 321 -30.09 29.92 6.51
CA TYR A 321 -30.64 29.92 7.85
C TYR A 321 -30.76 31.35 8.38
N TRP A 322 -29.81 32.22 7.99
CA TRP A 322 -29.95 33.66 8.20
C TRP A 322 -31.20 34.24 7.55
N LEU A 323 -31.57 33.79 6.35
CA LEU A 323 -32.81 34.20 5.69
C LEU A 323 -34.05 33.67 6.44
N HIS A 324 -34.00 32.45 6.96
CA HIS A 324 -35.07 31.89 7.80
C HIS A 324 -35.19 32.53 9.18
N ILE A 325 -34.13 33.10 9.75
CA ILE A 325 -34.17 33.87 11.01
C ILE A 325 -34.56 35.34 10.77
N LEU A 326 -34.00 35.98 9.73
CA LEU A 326 -34.24 37.39 9.44
C LEU A 326 -35.62 37.64 8.84
N ALA A 327 -36.13 36.74 7.99
CA ALA A 327 -37.45 36.91 7.38
C ALA A 327 -38.61 37.02 8.39
N PRO A 328 -38.77 36.14 9.40
CA PRO A 328 -39.82 36.30 10.41
C PRO A 328 -39.59 37.52 11.31
N SER A 329 -38.33 37.88 11.58
CA SER A 329 -37.98 39.06 12.38
C SER A 329 -38.41 40.36 11.68
N ILE A 330 -38.11 40.49 10.38
CA ILE A 330 -38.54 41.62 9.54
C ILE A 330 -40.06 41.61 9.37
N GLY A 331 -40.67 40.44 9.17
CA GLY A 331 -42.12 40.29 9.06
C GLY A 331 -42.86 40.74 10.33
N LEU A 332 -42.35 40.39 11.51
CA LEU A 332 -42.92 40.80 12.80
C LEU A 332 -42.77 42.30 13.03
N LEU A 333 -41.63 42.90 12.65
CA LEU A 333 -41.41 44.34 12.72
C LEU A 333 -42.41 45.11 11.82
N LEU A 334 -42.62 44.66 10.58
CA LEU A 334 -43.59 45.25 9.67
C LEU A 334 -45.03 45.15 10.21
N LEU A 335 -45.38 44.02 10.82
CA LEU A 335 -46.71 43.81 11.41
C LEU A 335 -46.95 44.75 12.61
N LEU A 336 -45.93 44.97 13.45
CA LEU A 336 -46.01 45.95 14.55
C LEU A 336 -46.18 47.38 14.04
N ILE A 337 -45.46 47.77 12.98
CA ILE A 337 -45.61 49.10 12.36
C ILE A 337 -47.03 49.31 11.84
N ILE A 338 -47.61 48.30 11.18
CA ILE A 338 -49.00 48.36 10.69
C ILE A 338 -49.98 48.55 11.85
N ILE A 339 -49.82 47.83 12.96
CA ILE A 339 -50.68 47.98 14.15
C ILE A 339 -50.58 49.39 14.74
N ILE A 340 -49.38 49.96 14.80
CA ILE A 340 -49.17 51.33 15.31
C ILE A 340 -49.86 52.35 14.39
N ILE A 341 -49.71 52.21 13.07
CA ILE A 341 -50.35 53.12 12.10
C ILE A 341 -51.88 53.04 12.21
N ILE A 342 -52.45 51.83 12.27
CA ILE A 342 -53.90 51.65 12.43
C ILE A 342 -54.38 52.27 13.74
N SER A 343 -53.67 52.02 14.84
CA SER A 343 -54.01 52.59 16.15
C SER A 343 -53.97 54.12 16.14
N PHE A 344 -52.99 54.71 15.45
CA PHE A 344 -52.86 56.16 15.30
C PHE A 344 -54.01 56.76 14.44
N ILE A 345 -54.39 56.12 13.34
CA ILE A 345 -55.52 56.54 12.51
C ILE A 345 -56.83 56.48 13.30
N VAL A 346 -57.08 55.39 14.04
CA VAL A 346 -58.26 55.24 14.90
C VAL A 346 -58.29 56.33 15.99
N PHE A 347 -57.15 56.64 16.59
CA PHE A 347 -57.05 57.70 17.60
C PHE A 347 -57.36 59.11 17.02
N LEU A 348 -56.84 59.43 15.83
CA LEU A 348 -57.12 60.70 15.17
C LEU A 348 -58.60 60.85 14.79
N ASN A 349 -59.22 59.80 14.28
CA ASN A 349 -60.65 59.81 13.94
C ASN A 349 -61.53 59.98 15.18
N LYS A 350 -61.16 59.35 16.32
CA LYS A 350 -61.88 59.53 17.58
C LYS A 350 -61.79 60.97 18.08
N LYS A 351 -60.61 61.60 18.01
CA LYS A 351 -60.42 63.01 18.40
C LYS A 351 -61.22 64.00 17.52
N GLN A 352 -61.47 63.67 16.25
CA GLN A 352 -62.35 64.47 15.39
C GLN A 352 -63.83 64.29 15.75
N SER A 353 -64.23 63.11 16.25
CA SER A 353 -65.61 62.87 16.71
C SER A 353 -65.93 63.53 18.05
N ASP A 354 -64.94 63.78 18.91
CA ASP A 354 -65.12 64.45 20.22
C ASP A 354 -65.11 65.99 20.11
N ASN A 355 -64.78 66.54 18.95
CA ASN A 355 -64.68 67.99 18.67
C ASN A 355 -65.83 68.54 17.80
N ASN A 356 -66.79 67.70 17.42
CA ASN A 356 -68.08 68.07 16.83
C ASN A 356 -69.18 67.73 17.84
#